data_AF-A0A0G0A8U2-F1
#
_entry.id   AF-A0A0G0A8U2-F1
#
_cell.length_a   1.000
_cell.length_b   1.000
_cell.length_c   1.000
_cell.angle_alpha   90.00
_cell.angle_beta   90.00
_cell.angle_gamma   90.00
#
_symmetry.space_group_name_H-M   'P 1'
#
loop_
_entity.id
_entity.type
_entity.pdbx_description
1 polymer ?
#
loop_
_entity_poly.entity_id
_entity_poly.type
_entity_poly.pdbx_seq_one_letter_code
_entity_poly.pdbx_strand_id
1 'polypeptide(L)'
;IWSQYLTTSVYLDNRITSSVTYLDVKISNTMNNIWSQYLTTSIYLDNRITNTMNDVWDDILTLSATNELAQITSTYNYLNARITSTMNNVWSDYLTTSAYLDNRITNTMNDIWITVNSSSEAALRAEITSTYNYLNARITSTMNDVWGNILTTSFNYDSRIISLEEAVFGINLYNANGNIILNQDKGVDFTVHASLALSLTLSNESAVYMYDESTELKLSDTIYVIGRNNTIDVTKTLTINGLINFDTGGELIFNFDDKYENPIVYFGRDLTLPELSRLAFANKGTAVFKDGTTIHFDSSVDANRPALAVTNNATLMIDERLSGHSESSLTLRGLGIISIIGGEIFIDSLKHLIIGGGDTTTDRFDIYGDSGGALSLLGVGSKISIHKAYVNLDFEQAGIIYIGQYGTFEINSLDLVSSPGTLNNFKFILNGELWIYNDGKFVLGDNISDSVINLNTTGATIGGYGVLQYLTSSSFSGRLYENNTKELSVTAKNLISNLLQRQTNLTTSVLFWDANGNQKVRLFNGNIATLDAADLVTQDASSGIVYGTRGGKGFRIDLNGNITRF
;
A
#
# COMPACT_ATOMS: atom_id res chain seq x y z
N ILE A 1 74.01 -55.93 30.67
CA ILE A 1 73.16 -54.74 30.88
C ILE A 1 72.33 -54.41 29.64
N TRP A 2 72.92 -54.23 28.46
CA TRP A 2 72.15 -54.00 27.22
C TRP A 2 71.09 -55.06 26.89
N SER A 3 71.35 -56.33 27.23
CA SER A 3 70.38 -57.39 26.97
C SER A 3 69.12 -57.29 27.84
N GLN A 4 69.15 -56.65 29.01
CA GLN A 4 67.96 -56.55 29.86
C GLN A 4 66.91 -55.60 29.27
N TYR A 5 67.31 -54.45 28.69
CA TYR A 5 66.38 -53.48 28.08
C TYR A 5 65.76 -53.97 26.78
N LEU A 6 66.58 -54.60 25.94
CA LEU A 6 66.10 -55.23 24.72
C LEU A 6 65.00 -56.26 25.05
N THR A 7 65.14 -56.97 26.17
CA THR A 7 64.17 -57.99 26.60
C THR A 7 62.83 -57.41 27.04
N THR A 8 62.81 -56.26 27.74
CA THR A 8 61.55 -55.65 28.20
C THR A 8 60.74 -55.05 27.04
N SER A 9 61.42 -54.37 26.10
CA SER A 9 60.78 -53.85 24.88
C SER A 9 60.16 -54.97 24.07
N VAL A 10 60.94 -56.05 23.87
CA VAL A 10 60.45 -57.25 23.18
C VAL A 10 59.26 -57.88 23.92
N TYR A 11 59.26 -57.89 25.26
CA TYR A 11 58.13 -58.43 26.02
C TYR A 11 56.84 -57.61 25.85
N LEU A 12 56.92 -56.28 25.91
CA LEU A 12 55.75 -55.42 25.74
C LEU A 12 55.21 -55.46 24.31
N ASP A 13 56.09 -55.41 23.30
CA ASP A 13 55.70 -55.58 21.90
C ASP A 13 55.06 -56.95 21.68
N ASN A 14 55.62 -58.01 22.26
CA ASN A 14 55.00 -59.33 22.21
C ASN A 14 53.62 -59.34 22.88
N ARG A 15 53.42 -58.59 23.98
CA ARG A 15 52.14 -58.55 24.72
C ARG A 15 51.08 -57.74 24.00
N ILE A 16 51.45 -56.60 23.40
CA ILE A 16 50.56 -55.79 22.56
C ILE A 16 50.21 -56.57 21.30
N THR A 17 51.20 -57.12 20.60
CA THR A 17 50.99 -57.98 19.43
C THR A 17 50.05 -59.13 19.78
N SER A 18 50.25 -59.80 20.92
CA SER A 18 49.36 -60.88 21.35
C SER A 18 47.93 -60.41 21.65
N SER A 19 47.75 -59.24 22.24
CA SER A 19 46.43 -58.70 22.60
C SER A 19 45.64 -58.20 21.39
N VAL A 20 46.30 -57.51 20.46
CA VAL A 20 45.69 -57.09 19.19
C VAL A 20 45.34 -58.31 18.36
N THR A 21 46.25 -59.27 18.23
CA THR A 21 45.98 -60.53 17.53
C THR A 21 44.78 -61.26 18.14
N TYR A 22 44.66 -61.29 19.48
CA TYR A 22 43.52 -61.90 20.15
C TYR A 22 42.19 -61.18 19.85
N LEU A 23 42.17 -59.84 19.89
CA LEU A 23 40.98 -59.05 19.58
C LEU A 23 40.54 -59.22 18.12
N ASP A 24 41.49 -59.20 17.19
CA ASP A 24 41.22 -59.31 15.75
C ASP A 24 40.64 -60.69 15.41
N VAL A 25 41.18 -61.74 16.03
CA VAL A 25 40.61 -63.11 15.97
C VAL A 25 39.20 -63.14 16.55
N LYS A 26 38.95 -62.48 17.68
CA LYS A 26 37.63 -62.48 18.33
C LYS A 26 36.57 -61.75 17.51
N ILE A 27 36.91 -60.59 16.95
CA ILE A 27 36.03 -59.81 16.07
C ILE A 27 35.73 -60.59 14.79
N SER A 28 36.77 -61.15 14.14
CA SER A 28 36.59 -61.96 12.93
C SER A 28 35.67 -63.15 13.17
N ASN A 29 35.82 -63.84 14.31
CA ASN A 29 34.94 -64.94 14.68
C ASN A 29 33.49 -64.48 14.93
N THR A 30 33.28 -63.35 15.61
CA THR A 30 31.93 -62.81 15.83
C THR A 30 31.26 -62.42 14.50
N MET A 31 31.98 -61.76 13.59
CA MET A 31 31.43 -61.34 12.30
C MET A 31 31.04 -62.55 11.43
N ASN A 32 31.90 -63.58 11.40
CA ASN A 32 31.62 -64.83 10.69
C ASN A 32 30.39 -65.55 11.25
N ASN A 33 30.19 -65.53 12.57
CA ASN A 33 29.00 -66.12 13.19
C ASN A 33 27.71 -65.37 12.81
N ILE A 34 27.74 -64.04 12.80
CA ILE A 34 26.58 -63.24 12.39
C ILE A 34 26.23 -63.49 10.92
N TRP A 35 27.23 -63.47 10.03
CA TRP A 35 27.02 -63.72 8.61
C TRP A 35 26.46 -65.13 8.35
N SER A 36 27.00 -66.13 9.04
CA SER A 36 26.54 -67.52 8.96
C SER A 36 25.07 -67.69 9.40
N GLN A 37 24.66 -67.02 10.49
CA GLN A 37 23.26 -67.06 10.94
C GLN A 37 22.32 -66.43 9.92
N TYR A 38 22.64 -65.24 9.41
CA TYR A 38 21.79 -64.55 8.44
C TYR A 38 21.59 -65.39 7.17
N LEU A 39 22.67 -65.93 6.61
CA LEU A 39 22.62 -66.76 5.42
C LEU A 39 21.77 -68.02 5.63
N THR A 40 21.91 -68.66 6.79
CA THR A 40 21.13 -69.86 7.15
C THR A 40 19.63 -69.57 7.24
N THR A 41 19.25 -68.46 7.88
CA THR A 41 17.84 -68.09 8.02
C THR A 41 17.20 -67.74 6.68
N SER A 42 17.92 -67.01 5.82
CA SER A 42 17.40 -66.63 4.50
C SER A 42 17.08 -67.86 3.63
N ILE A 43 17.99 -68.85 3.59
CA ILE A 43 17.80 -70.07 2.78
C ILE A 43 16.64 -70.92 3.29
N TYR A 44 16.43 -71.00 4.61
CA TYR A 44 15.34 -71.79 5.19
C TYR A 44 13.95 -71.27 4.78
N LEU A 45 13.78 -69.94 4.80
CA LEU A 45 12.49 -69.31 4.48
C LEU A 45 12.10 -69.52 3.01
N ASP A 46 13.06 -69.38 2.09
CA ASP A 46 12.82 -69.52 0.64
C ASP A 46 12.34 -70.93 0.26
N ASN A 47 12.97 -71.96 0.84
CA ASN A 47 12.58 -73.35 0.61
C ASN A 47 11.18 -73.68 1.12
N ARG A 48 10.78 -73.10 2.27
CA ARG A 48 9.48 -73.39 2.87
C ARG A 48 8.33 -72.79 2.08
N ILE A 49 8.51 -71.57 1.54
CA ILE A 49 7.52 -70.92 0.68
C ILE A 49 7.32 -71.73 -0.60
N THR A 50 8.42 -72.15 -1.24
CA THR A 50 8.38 -72.89 -2.50
C THR A 50 7.57 -74.19 -2.39
N ASN A 51 7.77 -74.97 -1.32
CA ASN A 51 7.08 -76.26 -1.17
C ASN A 51 5.56 -76.11 -0.95
N THR A 52 5.12 -75.14 -0.14
CA THR A 52 3.68 -74.96 0.13
C THR A 52 2.88 -74.59 -1.12
N MET A 53 3.46 -73.87 -2.07
CA MET A 53 2.76 -73.52 -3.32
C MET A 53 2.52 -74.74 -4.22
N ASN A 54 3.44 -75.70 -4.24
CA ASN A 54 3.29 -76.88 -5.10
C ASN A 54 2.17 -77.81 -4.61
N ASP A 55 2.07 -78.05 -3.29
CA ASP A 55 1.08 -78.97 -2.73
C ASP A 55 -0.37 -78.51 -2.98
N VAL A 56 -0.64 -77.19 -2.89
CA VAL A 56 -1.98 -76.63 -3.13
C VAL A 56 -2.43 -76.78 -4.58
N TRP A 57 -1.48 -76.75 -5.52
CA TRP A 57 -1.81 -76.82 -6.94
C TRP A 57 -2.28 -78.22 -7.37
N ASP A 58 -1.70 -79.28 -6.79
CA ASP A 58 -2.02 -80.66 -7.14
C ASP A 58 -3.40 -81.13 -6.62
N ASP A 59 -3.79 -80.69 -5.41
CA ASP A 59 -5.08 -81.08 -4.80
C ASP A 59 -6.29 -80.59 -5.62
N ILE A 60 -6.17 -79.42 -6.26
CA ILE A 60 -7.26 -78.82 -7.04
C ILE A 60 -7.54 -79.62 -8.32
N LEU A 61 -6.50 -80.18 -8.95
CA LEU A 61 -6.65 -80.81 -10.26
C LEU A 61 -7.35 -82.18 -10.17
N THR A 62 -7.16 -82.91 -9.08
CA THR A 62 -7.52 -84.34 -9.01
C THR A 62 -8.98 -84.58 -8.62
N LEU A 63 -9.61 -83.68 -7.85
CA LEU A 63 -10.95 -83.90 -7.28
C LEU A 63 -12.11 -83.70 -8.28
N SER A 64 -11.89 -83.01 -9.39
CA SER A 64 -13.00 -82.39 -10.14
C SER A 64 -13.52 -83.13 -11.38
N ALA A 65 -12.90 -84.22 -11.85
CA ALA A 65 -13.08 -84.60 -13.26
C ALA A 65 -13.95 -85.84 -13.63
N THR A 66 -14.44 -86.73 -12.75
CA THR A 66 -15.09 -87.99 -13.28
C THR A 66 -16.39 -88.56 -12.66
N ASN A 67 -16.88 -88.23 -11.45
CA ASN A 67 -18.02 -88.98 -10.86
C ASN A 67 -19.36 -88.22 -10.66
N GLU A 68 -19.37 -86.91 -10.41
CA GLU A 68 -20.59 -86.21 -9.97
C GLU A 68 -21.62 -85.94 -11.10
N LEU A 69 -21.16 -85.80 -12.34
CA LEU A 69 -21.99 -85.35 -13.46
C LEU A 69 -23.09 -86.36 -13.86
N ALA A 70 -22.86 -87.67 -13.68
CA ALA A 70 -23.81 -88.70 -14.08
C ALA A 70 -25.08 -88.74 -13.20
N GLN A 71 -24.96 -88.48 -11.89
CA GLN A 71 -26.09 -88.52 -10.96
C GLN A 71 -27.07 -87.36 -11.18
N ILE A 72 -26.55 -86.19 -11.56
CA ILE A 72 -27.36 -84.99 -11.81
C ILE A 72 -28.36 -85.22 -12.93
N THR A 73 -27.95 -85.92 -14.00
CA THR A 73 -28.79 -86.13 -15.19
C THR A 73 -30.02 -86.99 -14.91
N SER A 74 -29.90 -88.01 -14.06
CA SER A 74 -31.04 -88.90 -13.73
C SER A 74 -32.12 -88.18 -12.92
N THR A 75 -31.71 -87.43 -11.89
CA THR A 75 -32.63 -86.67 -11.02
C THR A 75 -33.45 -85.64 -11.79
N TYR A 76 -32.85 -84.99 -12.79
CA TYR A 76 -33.51 -83.99 -13.62
C TYR A 76 -34.77 -84.55 -14.32
N ASN A 77 -34.67 -85.73 -14.93
CA ASN A 77 -35.77 -86.28 -15.74
C ASN A 77 -37.00 -86.67 -14.89
N TYR A 78 -36.78 -87.20 -13.68
CA TYR A 78 -37.87 -87.55 -12.77
C TYR A 78 -38.64 -86.30 -12.30
N LEU A 79 -37.92 -85.24 -11.94
CA LEU A 79 -38.52 -83.98 -11.48
C LEU A 79 -39.41 -83.36 -12.57
N ASN A 80 -38.96 -83.37 -13.82
CA ASN A 80 -39.69 -82.74 -14.92
C ASN A 80 -41.10 -83.33 -15.14
N ALA A 81 -41.24 -84.66 -15.07
CA ALA A 81 -42.54 -85.32 -15.25
C ALA A 81 -43.52 -84.98 -14.12
N ARG A 82 -43.03 -84.93 -12.88
CA ARG A 82 -43.86 -84.63 -11.70
C ARG A 82 -44.35 -83.19 -11.68
N ILE A 83 -43.48 -82.24 -12.05
CA ILE A 83 -43.82 -80.82 -12.17
C ILE A 83 -44.95 -80.62 -13.18
N THR A 84 -44.87 -81.28 -14.33
CA THR A 84 -45.87 -81.13 -15.41
C THR A 84 -47.28 -81.53 -14.95
N SER A 85 -47.41 -82.64 -14.22
CA SER A 85 -48.71 -83.12 -13.71
C SER A 85 -49.30 -82.16 -12.66
N THR A 86 -48.48 -81.70 -11.71
CA THR A 86 -48.92 -80.74 -10.69
C THR A 86 -49.41 -79.43 -11.31
N MET A 87 -48.74 -78.94 -12.35
CA MET A 87 -49.12 -77.69 -13.03
C MET A 87 -50.54 -77.75 -13.62
N ASN A 88 -50.92 -78.89 -14.22
CA ASN A 88 -52.23 -79.05 -14.84
C ASN A 88 -53.38 -79.03 -13.82
N ASN A 89 -53.18 -79.62 -12.65
CA ASN A 89 -54.19 -79.61 -11.58
C ASN A 89 -54.38 -78.19 -11.03
N VAL A 90 -53.28 -77.46 -10.78
CA VAL A 90 -53.33 -76.06 -10.33
C VAL A 90 -54.10 -75.17 -11.32
N TRP A 91 -53.91 -75.39 -12.64
CA TRP A 91 -54.61 -74.61 -13.66
C TRP A 91 -56.13 -74.82 -13.63
N SER A 92 -56.58 -76.05 -13.39
CA SER A 92 -58.02 -76.37 -13.28
C SER A 92 -58.67 -75.67 -12.08
N ASP A 93 -58.00 -75.67 -10.93
CA ASP A 93 -58.50 -75.05 -9.71
C ASP A 93 -58.53 -73.51 -9.83
N TYR A 94 -57.51 -72.94 -10.49
CA TYR A 94 -57.46 -71.52 -10.81
C TYR A 94 -58.68 -71.08 -11.63
N LEU A 95 -59.02 -71.82 -12.69
CA LEU A 95 -60.12 -71.45 -13.58
C LEU A 95 -61.47 -71.42 -12.83
N THR A 96 -61.70 -72.39 -11.96
CA THR A 96 -62.92 -72.50 -11.15
C THR A 96 -63.01 -71.34 -10.14
N THR A 97 -61.91 -71.03 -9.47
CA THR A 97 -61.85 -69.94 -8.49
C THR A 97 -62.03 -68.58 -9.15
N SER A 98 -61.42 -68.38 -10.32
CA SER A 98 -61.54 -67.14 -11.10
C SER A 98 -62.99 -66.82 -11.43
N ALA A 99 -63.77 -67.80 -11.90
CA ALA A 99 -65.17 -67.59 -12.26
C ALA A 99 -66.07 -67.25 -11.05
N TYR A 100 -65.77 -67.83 -9.88
CA TYR A 100 -66.49 -67.50 -8.64
C TYR A 100 -66.18 -66.06 -8.18
N LEU A 101 -64.91 -65.68 -8.21
CA LEU A 101 -64.47 -64.34 -7.81
C LEU A 101 -65.07 -63.26 -8.72
N ASP A 102 -65.12 -63.50 -10.03
CA ASP A 102 -65.64 -62.53 -11.01
C ASP A 102 -67.11 -62.17 -10.75
N ASN A 103 -67.93 -63.19 -10.45
CA ASN A 103 -69.33 -62.99 -10.04
C ASN A 103 -69.45 -62.20 -8.72
N ARG A 104 -68.61 -62.54 -7.74
CA ARG A 104 -68.64 -61.86 -6.43
C ARG A 104 -68.18 -60.41 -6.53
N ILE A 105 -67.17 -60.12 -7.35
CA ILE A 105 -66.69 -58.77 -7.64
C ILE A 105 -67.80 -57.96 -8.31
N THR A 106 -68.44 -58.52 -9.35
CA THR A 106 -69.52 -57.84 -10.09
C THR A 106 -70.66 -57.41 -9.15
N ASN A 107 -71.13 -58.31 -8.28
CA ASN A 107 -72.18 -57.98 -7.32
C ASN A 107 -71.72 -56.91 -6.31
N THR A 108 -70.50 -57.03 -5.78
CA THR A 108 -69.95 -56.04 -4.84
C THR A 108 -69.82 -54.65 -5.47
N MET A 109 -69.39 -54.58 -6.74
CA MET A 109 -69.28 -53.31 -7.47
C MET A 109 -70.63 -52.63 -7.67
N ASN A 110 -71.69 -53.41 -7.95
CA ASN A 110 -73.04 -52.86 -8.08
C ASN A 110 -73.54 -52.27 -6.75
N ASP A 111 -73.28 -52.94 -5.62
CA ASP A 111 -73.66 -52.45 -4.29
C ASP A 111 -72.88 -51.17 -3.91
N ILE A 112 -71.58 -51.13 -4.24
CA ILE A 112 -70.74 -49.93 -4.08
C ILE A 112 -71.29 -48.79 -4.93
N TRP A 113 -71.63 -49.04 -6.20
CA TRP A 113 -72.16 -48.00 -7.10
C TRP A 113 -73.42 -47.36 -6.55
N ILE A 114 -74.37 -48.16 -6.05
CA ILE A 114 -75.62 -47.68 -5.42
C ILE A 114 -75.31 -46.83 -4.18
N THR A 115 -74.39 -47.30 -3.32
CA THR A 115 -74.03 -46.62 -2.08
C THR A 115 -73.33 -45.28 -2.36
N VAL A 116 -72.35 -45.27 -3.27
CA VAL A 116 -71.61 -44.07 -3.65
C VAL A 116 -72.55 -43.05 -4.29
N ASN A 117 -73.43 -43.46 -5.19
CA ASN A 117 -74.29 -42.52 -5.92
C ASN A 117 -75.36 -41.86 -5.03
N SER A 118 -75.88 -42.57 -4.02
CA SER A 118 -76.94 -42.06 -3.15
C SER A 118 -76.45 -41.27 -1.92
N SER A 119 -75.18 -41.43 -1.51
CA SER A 119 -74.61 -40.76 -0.33
C SER A 119 -73.56 -39.69 -0.64
N SER A 120 -72.90 -39.73 -1.81
CA SER A 120 -71.81 -38.79 -2.11
C SER A 120 -72.28 -37.44 -2.66
N GLU A 121 -73.24 -37.39 -3.60
CA GLU A 121 -73.47 -36.12 -4.30
C GLU A 121 -74.09 -35.04 -3.40
N ALA A 122 -75.08 -35.38 -2.57
CA ALA A 122 -75.75 -34.41 -1.71
C ALA A 122 -74.87 -33.96 -0.52
N ALA A 123 -74.19 -34.91 0.14
CA ALA A 123 -73.32 -34.60 1.27
C ALA A 123 -72.06 -33.85 0.82
N LEU A 124 -71.41 -34.29 -0.26
CA LEU A 124 -70.22 -33.64 -0.80
C LEU A 124 -70.56 -32.26 -1.36
N ARG A 125 -71.72 -32.05 -2.02
CA ARG A 125 -72.16 -30.71 -2.43
C ARG A 125 -72.36 -29.78 -1.24
N ALA A 126 -72.95 -30.25 -0.14
CA ALA A 126 -73.14 -29.45 1.07
C ALA A 126 -71.80 -29.08 1.72
N GLU A 127 -70.87 -30.04 1.83
CA GLU A 127 -69.53 -29.84 2.38
C GLU A 127 -68.67 -28.93 1.50
N ILE A 128 -68.70 -29.12 0.18
CA ILE A 128 -68.04 -28.24 -0.81
C ILE A 128 -68.61 -26.83 -0.73
N THR A 129 -69.93 -26.67 -0.63
CA THR A 129 -70.56 -25.34 -0.52
C THR A 129 -70.15 -24.64 0.79
N SER A 130 -70.14 -25.36 1.91
CA SER A 130 -69.68 -24.85 3.20
C SER A 130 -68.19 -24.44 3.15
N THR A 131 -67.36 -25.31 2.60
CA THR A 131 -65.91 -25.09 2.44
C THR A 131 -65.62 -23.93 1.49
N TYR A 132 -66.36 -23.83 0.38
CA TYR A 132 -66.29 -22.71 -0.55
C TYR A 132 -66.66 -21.39 0.13
N ASN A 133 -67.75 -21.35 0.89
CA ASN A 133 -68.16 -20.15 1.62
C ASN A 133 -67.12 -19.75 2.68
N TYR A 134 -66.57 -20.72 3.42
CA TYR A 134 -65.51 -20.49 4.39
C TYR A 134 -64.23 -19.97 3.73
N LEU A 135 -63.76 -20.61 2.65
CA LEU A 135 -62.61 -20.17 1.87
C LEU A 135 -62.84 -18.79 1.28
N ASN A 136 -64.01 -18.51 0.71
CA ASN A 136 -64.32 -17.21 0.13
C ASN A 136 -64.33 -16.11 1.19
N ALA A 137 -64.91 -16.37 2.37
CA ALA A 137 -64.85 -15.44 3.50
C ALA A 137 -63.41 -15.23 4.00
N ARG A 138 -62.62 -16.31 4.09
CA ARG A 138 -61.21 -16.24 4.53
C ARG A 138 -60.33 -15.52 3.52
N ILE A 139 -60.48 -15.80 2.23
CA ILE A 139 -59.79 -15.11 1.14
C ILE A 139 -60.18 -13.64 1.14
N THR A 140 -61.46 -13.32 1.27
CA THR A 140 -61.92 -11.92 1.35
C THR A 140 -61.30 -11.19 2.55
N SER A 141 -61.29 -11.82 3.72
CA SER A 141 -60.64 -11.27 4.92
C SER A 141 -59.14 -11.08 4.71
N THR A 142 -58.44 -12.10 4.23
CA THR A 142 -56.99 -12.03 3.95
C THR A 142 -56.69 -11.00 2.87
N MET A 143 -57.52 -10.87 1.83
CA MET A 143 -57.38 -9.84 0.80
C MET A 143 -57.59 -8.45 1.37
N ASN A 144 -58.55 -8.25 2.27
CA ASN A 144 -58.74 -6.98 2.96
C ASN A 144 -57.56 -6.66 3.89
N ASP A 145 -57.02 -7.65 4.61
CA ASP A 145 -55.84 -7.49 5.46
C ASP A 145 -54.59 -7.20 4.61
N VAL A 146 -54.38 -7.93 3.51
CA VAL A 146 -53.31 -7.71 2.54
C VAL A 146 -53.46 -6.33 1.90
N TRP A 147 -54.67 -5.92 1.52
CA TRP A 147 -54.94 -4.59 0.97
C TRP A 147 -54.66 -3.49 2.00
N GLY A 148 -55.08 -3.67 3.25
CA GLY A 148 -54.75 -2.75 4.35
C GLY A 148 -53.25 -2.67 4.62
N ASN A 149 -52.56 -3.81 4.59
CA ASN A 149 -51.10 -3.87 4.70
C ASN A 149 -50.42 -3.23 3.50
N ILE A 150 -50.87 -3.47 2.26
CA ILE A 150 -50.36 -2.85 1.04
C ILE A 150 -50.57 -1.33 1.11
N LEU A 151 -51.74 -0.86 1.53
CA LEU A 151 -52.01 0.57 1.65
C LEU A 151 -51.12 1.23 2.71
N THR A 152 -50.97 0.59 3.88
CA THR A 152 -50.06 1.05 4.95
C THR A 152 -48.60 1.00 4.51
N THR A 153 -48.23 -0.03 3.77
CA THR A 153 -46.88 -0.21 3.21
C THR A 153 -46.62 0.79 2.09
N SER A 154 -47.61 1.13 1.26
CA SER A 154 -47.55 2.14 0.22
C SER A 154 -47.36 3.53 0.81
N PHE A 155 -48.11 3.89 1.85
CA PHE A 155 -47.92 5.17 2.57
C PHE A 155 -46.54 5.24 3.27
N ASN A 156 -46.07 4.12 3.82
CA ASN A 156 -44.72 4.01 4.33
C ASN A 156 -43.66 4.05 3.22
N TYR A 157 -43.94 3.50 2.02
CA TYR A 157 -43.04 3.57 0.87
C TYR A 157 -42.98 4.97 0.32
N ASP A 158 -44.08 5.72 0.20
CA ASP A 158 -44.04 7.12 -0.25
C ASP A 158 -43.24 7.99 0.73
N SER A 159 -43.44 7.79 2.03
CA SER A 159 -42.66 8.47 3.08
C SER A 159 -41.18 8.05 3.08
N ARG A 160 -40.90 6.77 2.81
CA ARG A 160 -39.54 6.24 2.66
C ARG A 160 -38.91 6.60 1.32
N ILE A 161 -39.66 6.84 0.25
CA ILE A 161 -39.17 7.27 -1.06
C ILE A 161 -38.78 8.74 -0.98
N ILE A 162 -39.56 9.59 -0.31
CA ILE A 162 -39.15 10.97 -0.02
C ILE A 162 -37.88 10.97 0.86
N SER A 163 -37.82 10.11 1.88
CA SER A 163 -36.60 9.94 2.70
C SER A 163 -35.43 9.24 1.98
N LEU A 164 -35.69 8.38 0.98
CA LEU A 164 -34.63 7.75 0.17
C LEU A 164 -34.17 8.69 -0.94
N GLU A 165 -35.00 9.54 -1.51
CA GLU A 165 -34.58 10.52 -2.51
C GLU A 165 -33.63 11.54 -1.88
N GLU A 166 -33.91 11.98 -0.64
CA GLU A 166 -33.01 12.82 0.14
C GLU A 166 -31.76 12.06 0.64
N ALA A 167 -31.88 10.78 1.03
CA ALA A 167 -30.74 9.97 1.52
C ALA A 167 -29.87 9.33 0.42
N VAL A 168 -30.38 9.17 -0.81
CA VAL A 168 -29.69 8.50 -1.93
C VAL A 168 -29.11 9.52 -2.91
N PHE A 169 -29.74 10.67 -3.12
CA PHE A 169 -29.28 11.66 -4.12
C PHE A 169 -28.60 12.90 -3.52
N GLY A 170 -28.72 13.14 -2.21
CA GLY A 170 -28.18 14.35 -1.59
C GLY A 170 -29.01 15.60 -1.90
N ILE A 171 -28.73 16.68 -1.18
CA ILE A 171 -29.36 18.00 -1.35
C ILE A 171 -28.84 18.62 -2.64
N ASN A 172 -29.74 18.99 -3.56
CA ASN A 172 -29.33 19.71 -4.77
C ASN A 172 -28.83 21.12 -4.40
N LEU A 173 -27.57 21.39 -4.70
CA LEU A 173 -26.87 22.66 -4.45
C LEU A 173 -26.63 23.45 -5.73
N TYR A 174 -27.44 23.24 -6.77
CA TYR A 174 -27.42 24.07 -7.96
C TYR A 174 -27.85 25.50 -7.60
N ASN A 175 -27.04 26.48 -7.98
CA ASN A 175 -27.28 27.90 -7.73
C ASN A 175 -27.39 28.22 -6.21
N ALA A 176 -26.58 27.55 -5.39
CA ALA A 176 -26.56 27.66 -3.94
C ALA A 176 -26.32 29.10 -3.46
N ASN A 177 -27.08 29.51 -2.45
CA ASN A 177 -26.98 30.80 -1.76
C ASN A 177 -27.64 30.73 -0.38
N GLY A 178 -27.44 31.78 0.44
CA GLY A 178 -27.93 31.82 1.80
C GLY A 178 -27.14 30.92 2.74
N ASN A 179 -27.75 30.52 3.86
CA ASN A 179 -27.12 29.63 4.84
C ASN A 179 -27.53 28.19 4.54
N ILE A 180 -26.56 27.36 4.18
CA ILE A 180 -26.74 25.92 3.91
C ILE A 180 -25.87 25.15 4.91
N ILE A 181 -26.45 24.16 5.58
CA ILE A 181 -25.74 23.33 6.54
C ILE A 181 -25.87 21.88 6.09
N LEU A 182 -24.75 21.25 5.81
CA LEU A 182 -24.62 19.81 5.62
C LEU A 182 -24.00 19.22 6.88
N ASN A 183 -24.64 18.22 7.48
CA ASN A 183 -24.13 17.55 8.67
C ASN A 183 -24.26 16.04 8.52
N GLN A 184 -23.15 15.36 8.20
CA GLN A 184 -23.15 13.97 7.70
C GLN A 184 -24.04 13.78 6.47
N ASP A 185 -24.18 14.86 5.68
CA ASP A 185 -25.07 14.92 4.52
C ASP A 185 -24.28 15.16 3.24
N LYS A 186 -24.96 14.94 2.11
CA LYS A 186 -24.39 15.11 0.78
C LYS A 186 -25.08 16.26 0.06
N GLY A 187 -24.31 17.13 -0.59
CA GLY A 187 -24.80 18.12 -1.54
C GLY A 187 -24.38 17.73 -2.96
N VAL A 188 -25.28 17.75 -3.94
CA VAL A 188 -24.98 17.40 -5.34
C VAL A 188 -25.22 18.59 -6.27
N ASP A 189 -24.65 18.54 -7.47
CA ASP A 189 -24.76 19.60 -8.48
C ASP A 189 -24.32 20.98 -7.98
N PHE A 190 -23.26 21.03 -7.16
CA PHE A 190 -22.84 22.25 -6.48
C PHE A 190 -22.34 23.34 -7.43
N THR A 191 -23.11 24.43 -7.47
CA THR A 191 -22.80 25.68 -8.17
C THR A 191 -23.26 26.84 -7.31
N VAL A 192 -22.65 28.02 -7.44
CA VAL A 192 -22.91 29.16 -6.55
C VAL A 192 -23.70 30.23 -7.28
N HIS A 193 -24.71 30.80 -6.62
CA HIS A 193 -25.52 31.85 -7.22
C HIS A 193 -24.69 33.07 -7.60
N ALA A 194 -24.87 33.64 -8.80
CA ALA A 194 -24.03 34.73 -9.30
C ALA A 194 -23.98 35.97 -8.37
N SER A 195 -25.11 36.44 -7.83
CA SER A 195 -25.19 37.68 -7.05
C SER A 195 -25.42 37.55 -5.54
N LEU A 196 -25.86 36.39 -5.03
CA LEU A 196 -26.23 36.22 -3.62
C LEU A 196 -25.09 35.54 -2.84
N ALA A 197 -24.88 35.94 -1.60
CA ALA A 197 -23.83 35.34 -0.76
C ALA A 197 -24.21 33.91 -0.34
N LEU A 198 -23.21 33.03 -0.29
CA LEU A 198 -23.33 31.67 0.23
C LEU A 198 -22.57 31.53 1.55
N SER A 199 -23.21 30.91 2.54
CA SER A 199 -22.59 30.42 3.76
C SER A 199 -22.85 28.92 3.85
N LEU A 200 -21.88 28.12 3.44
CA LEU A 200 -21.97 26.65 3.40
C LEU A 200 -21.22 26.05 4.59
N THR A 201 -21.93 25.40 5.51
CA THR A 201 -21.32 24.65 6.61
C THR A 201 -21.23 23.18 6.24
N LEU A 202 -20.02 22.63 6.29
CA LEU A 202 -19.74 21.20 6.17
C LEU A 202 -19.37 20.67 7.55
N SER A 203 -20.17 19.75 8.08
CA SER A 203 -19.99 19.19 9.41
C SER A 203 -19.93 17.67 9.33
N ASN A 204 -18.81 17.08 9.77
CA ASN A 204 -18.56 15.63 9.90
C ASN A 204 -19.00 14.77 8.69
N GLU A 205 -18.05 14.22 7.93
CA GLU A 205 -18.35 13.29 6.82
C GLU A 205 -19.31 13.88 5.76
N SER A 206 -19.45 15.22 5.71
CA SER A 206 -20.27 15.88 4.70
C SER A 206 -19.55 15.90 3.36
N ALA A 207 -20.26 15.62 2.28
CA ALA A 207 -19.69 15.62 0.93
C ALA A 207 -20.42 16.59 0.01
N VAL A 208 -19.68 17.30 -0.82
CA VAL A 208 -20.21 18.20 -1.84
C VAL A 208 -19.70 17.75 -3.19
N TYR A 209 -20.60 17.40 -4.10
CA TYR A 209 -20.27 17.00 -5.47
C TYR A 209 -20.51 18.19 -6.40
N MET A 210 -19.45 18.68 -7.05
CA MET A 210 -19.57 19.72 -8.06
C MET A 210 -20.41 19.24 -9.25
N TYR A 211 -21.20 20.16 -9.81
CA TYR A 211 -21.82 19.96 -11.11
C TYR A 211 -20.76 19.87 -12.20
N ASP A 212 -21.13 19.42 -13.41
CA ASP A 212 -20.23 19.37 -14.58
C ASP A 212 -19.97 20.78 -15.16
N GLU A 213 -19.67 21.77 -14.30
CA GLU A 213 -19.29 23.13 -14.67
C GLU A 213 -18.28 23.72 -13.69
N SER A 214 -17.62 24.82 -14.08
CA SER A 214 -16.71 25.54 -13.17
C SER A 214 -17.52 26.36 -12.17
N THR A 215 -17.12 26.34 -10.91
CA THR A 215 -17.81 27.01 -9.81
C THR A 215 -16.90 28.04 -9.15
N GLU A 216 -17.43 29.23 -8.86
CA GLU A 216 -16.72 30.29 -8.15
C GLU A 216 -17.39 30.60 -6.80
N LEU A 217 -16.64 30.48 -5.72
CA LEU A 217 -16.97 31.08 -4.42
C LEU A 217 -16.43 32.50 -4.43
N LYS A 218 -17.31 33.49 -4.48
CA LYS A 218 -16.95 34.91 -4.56
C LYS A 218 -16.47 35.43 -3.21
N LEU A 219 -15.99 36.68 -3.19
CA LEU A 219 -15.45 37.30 -1.97
C LEU A 219 -16.41 37.28 -0.77
N SER A 220 -17.72 37.33 -1.02
CA SER A 220 -18.80 37.32 -0.01
C SER A 220 -19.15 35.94 0.52
N ASP A 221 -18.64 34.88 -0.11
CA ASP A 221 -19.02 33.52 0.20
C ASP A 221 -18.10 32.94 1.27
N THR A 222 -18.62 32.03 2.08
CA THR A 222 -17.87 31.38 3.17
C THR A 222 -18.21 29.90 3.22
N ILE A 223 -17.19 29.06 3.33
CA ILE A 223 -17.31 27.65 3.72
C ILE A 223 -16.88 27.53 5.18
N TYR A 224 -17.73 26.99 6.04
CA TYR A 224 -17.37 26.60 7.41
C TYR A 224 -17.08 25.11 7.45
N VAL A 225 -15.93 24.72 8.02
CA VAL A 225 -15.48 23.34 8.10
C VAL A 225 -15.46 22.90 9.55
N ILE A 226 -16.35 21.98 9.91
CA ILE A 226 -16.53 21.47 11.27
C ILE A 226 -16.35 19.95 11.26
N GLY A 227 -15.58 19.43 12.21
CA GLY A 227 -15.33 17.99 12.31
C GLY A 227 -14.51 17.42 11.14
N ARG A 228 -14.51 16.09 10.98
CA ARG A 228 -13.57 15.39 10.09
C ARG A 228 -14.20 14.85 8.81
N ASN A 229 -13.36 14.49 7.83
CA ASN A 229 -13.74 13.87 6.57
C ASN A 229 -14.75 14.67 5.72
N ASN A 230 -14.78 16.00 5.86
CA ASN A 230 -15.60 16.80 4.95
C ASN A 230 -14.91 16.85 3.58
N THR A 231 -15.67 16.61 2.52
CA THR A 231 -15.13 16.46 1.17
C THR A 231 -15.83 17.39 0.20
N ILE A 232 -15.07 18.00 -0.71
CA ILE A 232 -15.59 18.63 -1.93
C ILE A 232 -14.99 17.86 -3.10
N ASP A 233 -15.84 17.16 -3.83
CA ASP A 233 -15.50 16.44 -5.05
C ASP A 233 -15.46 17.41 -6.23
N VAL A 234 -14.26 17.63 -6.75
CA VAL A 234 -13.94 18.63 -7.77
C VAL A 234 -13.80 17.93 -9.11
N THR A 235 -14.70 18.25 -10.04
CA THR A 235 -14.78 17.66 -11.38
C THR A 235 -14.19 18.58 -12.46
N LYS A 236 -14.19 19.90 -12.23
CA LYS A 236 -13.63 20.94 -13.13
C LYS A 236 -12.81 21.96 -12.34
N THR A 237 -13.06 23.25 -12.53
CA THR A 237 -12.38 24.32 -11.78
C THR A 237 -13.28 24.84 -10.66
N LEU A 238 -12.77 24.80 -9.43
CA LEU A 238 -13.35 25.47 -8.27
C LEU A 238 -12.47 26.66 -7.89
N THR A 239 -12.96 27.87 -8.13
CA THR A 239 -12.28 29.10 -7.75
C THR A 239 -12.78 29.57 -6.38
N ILE A 240 -11.88 29.62 -5.42
CA ILE A 240 -12.15 30.02 -4.04
C ILE A 240 -11.61 31.42 -3.82
N ASN A 241 -12.43 32.39 -4.22
CA ASN A 241 -12.22 33.78 -3.86
C ASN A 241 -12.83 34.11 -2.51
N GLY A 242 -13.73 33.30 -1.93
CA GLY A 242 -14.36 33.47 -0.61
C GLY A 242 -13.54 32.94 0.57
N LEU A 243 -14.10 32.97 1.79
CA LEU A 243 -13.45 32.42 2.99
C LEU A 243 -13.63 30.90 3.09
N ILE A 244 -12.61 30.20 3.57
CA ILE A 244 -12.77 28.88 4.19
C ILE A 244 -12.39 29.05 5.66
N ASN A 245 -13.35 28.82 6.54
CA ASN A 245 -13.21 28.98 7.98
C ASN A 245 -13.26 27.61 8.65
N PHE A 246 -12.12 27.17 9.16
CA PHE A 246 -12.01 25.91 9.88
C PHE A 246 -12.36 26.11 11.35
N ASP A 247 -13.08 25.15 11.93
CA ASP A 247 -13.13 24.96 13.38
C ASP A 247 -11.89 24.17 13.86
N THR A 248 -11.64 24.18 15.16
CA THR A 248 -10.56 23.36 15.77
C THR A 248 -10.77 21.89 15.45
N GLY A 249 -9.76 21.23 14.88
CA GLY A 249 -9.86 19.84 14.42
C GLY A 249 -10.64 19.63 13.12
N GLY A 250 -11.10 20.70 12.47
CA GLY A 250 -11.83 20.66 11.20
C GLY A 250 -10.96 20.12 10.06
N GLU A 251 -11.51 19.22 9.24
CA GLU A 251 -10.83 18.67 8.07
C GLU A 251 -11.65 18.90 6.81
N LEU A 252 -10.98 19.42 5.78
CA LEU A 252 -11.52 19.57 4.44
C LEU A 252 -10.61 18.88 3.43
N ILE A 253 -11.21 18.01 2.63
CA ILE A 253 -10.57 17.26 1.57
C ILE A 253 -11.13 17.77 0.24
N PHE A 254 -10.28 18.33 -0.60
CA PHE A 254 -10.60 18.51 -2.02
C PHE A 254 -10.23 17.21 -2.74
N ASN A 255 -11.25 16.46 -3.13
CA ASN A 255 -11.10 15.19 -3.81
C ASN A 255 -11.27 15.40 -5.32
N PHE A 256 -10.22 15.20 -6.10
CA PHE A 256 -10.28 15.41 -7.54
C PHE A 256 -10.82 14.15 -8.24
N ASP A 257 -11.95 14.27 -8.95
CA ASP A 257 -12.52 13.17 -9.74
C ASP A 257 -11.71 13.00 -11.04
N ASP A 258 -11.04 11.86 -11.18
CA ASP A 258 -10.12 11.54 -12.28
C ASP A 258 -10.82 11.22 -13.61
N LYS A 259 -12.16 11.24 -13.64
CA LYS A 259 -12.95 11.08 -14.87
C LYS A 259 -12.79 12.23 -15.85
N TYR A 260 -12.39 13.41 -15.38
CA TYR A 260 -12.29 14.64 -16.19
C TYR A 260 -10.84 15.08 -16.39
N GLU A 261 -10.59 15.94 -17.38
CA GLU A 261 -9.23 16.41 -17.72
C GLU A 261 -8.74 17.41 -16.65
N ASN A 262 -7.94 16.90 -15.70
CA ASN A 262 -7.23 17.62 -14.64
C ASN A 262 -8.06 18.69 -13.89
N PRO A 263 -8.93 18.29 -12.94
CA PRO A 263 -9.66 19.21 -12.09
C PRO A 263 -8.74 20.15 -11.29
N ILE A 264 -9.18 21.38 -11.03
CA ILE A 264 -8.38 22.43 -10.41
C ILE A 264 -9.14 23.07 -9.24
N VAL A 265 -8.50 23.23 -8.10
CA VAL A 265 -8.95 24.16 -7.04
C VAL A 265 -8.01 25.35 -7.01
N TYR A 266 -8.54 26.55 -7.14
CA TYR A 266 -7.78 27.79 -7.11
C TYR A 266 -8.07 28.58 -5.84
N PHE A 267 -7.05 28.90 -5.06
CA PHE A 267 -7.17 29.72 -3.84
C PHE A 267 -6.76 31.16 -4.15
N GLY A 268 -7.74 32.08 -4.09
CA GLY A 268 -7.55 33.49 -4.40
C GLY A 268 -7.14 34.38 -3.22
N ARG A 269 -6.99 33.81 -2.02
CA ARG A 269 -6.71 34.53 -0.77
C ARG A 269 -5.96 33.68 0.25
N ASP A 270 -5.47 34.36 1.29
CA ASP A 270 -4.85 33.75 2.46
C ASP A 270 -5.78 32.77 3.17
N LEU A 271 -5.17 31.76 3.80
CA LEU A 271 -5.86 30.72 4.54
C LEU A 271 -5.31 30.61 5.96
N THR A 272 -6.19 30.37 6.92
CA THR A 272 -5.81 30.04 8.30
C THR A 272 -6.29 28.64 8.64
N LEU A 273 -5.37 27.80 9.10
CA LEU A 273 -5.62 26.47 9.62
C LEU A 273 -5.44 26.54 11.14
N PRO A 274 -6.51 26.45 11.95
CA PRO A 274 -6.42 26.45 13.41
C PRO A 274 -5.91 25.11 13.96
N GLU A 275 -5.72 25.02 15.28
CA GLU A 275 -5.28 23.81 15.96
C GLU A 275 -5.98 22.53 15.47
N LEU A 276 -5.19 21.48 15.24
CA LEU A 276 -5.63 20.15 14.80
C LEU A 276 -6.38 20.09 13.46
N SER A 277 -6.56 21.21 12.76
CA SER A 277 -7.26 21.23 11.47
C SER A 277 -6.40 20.62 10.35
N ARG A 278 -7.07 20.18 9.27
CA ARG A 278 -6.40 19.59 8.12
C ARG A 278 -7.01 20.05 6.81
N LEU A 279 -6.17 20.58 5.94
CA LEU A 279 -6.49 20.79 4.53
C LEU A 279 -5.82 19.70 3.70
N ALA A 280 -6.58 18.95 2.92
CA ALA A 280 -6.05 17.89 2.08
C ALA A 280 -6.46 18.06 0.61
N PHE A 281 -5.55 17.71 -0.28
CA PHE A 281 -5.76 17.57 -1.72
C PHE A 281 -5.51 16.11 -2.08
N ALA A 282 -6.50 15.45 -2.65
CA ALA A 282 -6.45 14.01 -2.92
C ALA A 282 -6.85 13.69 -4.35
N ASN A 283 -6.23 12.65 -4.91
CA ASN A 283 -6.48 12.13 -6.25
C ASN A 283 -5.99 13.08 -7.36
N LYS A 284 -6.18 12.68 -8.63
CA LYS A 284 -5.54 13.33 -9.78
C LYS A 284 -6.18 14.70 -10.08
N GLY A 285 -5.54 15.76 -9.63
CA GLY A 285 -5.91 17.15 -9.92
C GLY A 285 -4.90 18.14 -9.35
N THR A 286 -5.17 19.43 -9.47
CA THR A 286 -4.22 20.49 -9.11
C THR A 286 -4.83 21.51 -8.14
N ALA A 287 -4.20 21.71 -7.00
CA ALA A 287 -4.43 22.85 -6.13
C ALA A 287 -3.47 23.99 -6.51
N VAL A 288 -4.01 25.16 -6.81
CA VAL A 288 -3.24 26.34 -7.24
C VAL A 288 -3.46 27.46 -6.23
N PHE A 289 -2.37 27.99 -5.66
CA PHE A 289 -2.43 29.15 -4.78
C PHE A 289 -2.03 30.40 -5.54
N LYS A 290 -2.83 31.46 -5.42
CA LYS A 290 -2.52 32.76 -6.01
C LYS A 290 -1.17 33.29 -5.50
N ASP A 291 -0.45 33.98 -6.37
CA ASP A 291 0.78 34.70 -6.00
C ASP A 291 0.59 35.59 -4.75
N GLY A 292 1.48 35.44 -3.79
CA GLY A 292 1.52 36.17 -2.52
C GLY A 292 0.66 35.56 -1.42
N THR A 293 -0.01 34.43 -1.68
CA THR A 293 -0.85 33.77 -0.67
C THR A 293 -0.03 33.29 0.52
N THR A 294 -0.58 33.49 1.72
CA THR A 294 -0.06 32.91 2.96
C THR A 294 -1.02 31.88 3.52
N ILE A 295 -0.50 30.69 3.89
CA ILE A 295 -1.20 29.71 4.72
C ILE A 295 -0.64 29.82 6.13
N HIS A 296 -1.50 30.24 7.06
CA HIS A 296 -1.16 30.37 8.47
C HIS A 296 -1.60 29.14 9.24
N PHE A 297 -0.63 28.41 9.79
CA PHE A 297 -0.83 27.27 10.69
C PHE A 297 -0.93 27.78 12.12
N ASP A 298 -2.15 28.20 12.49
CA ASP A 298 -2.48 28.85 13.76
C ASP A 298 -2.63 27.82 14.87
N SER A 299 -1.51 27.55 15.53
CA SER A 299 -1.48 26.69 16.71
C SER A 299 -0.58 27.31 17.77
N SER A 300 -1.02 27.20 19.03
CA SER A 300 -0.25 27.64 20.18
C SER A 300 0.54 26.49 20.84
N VAL A 301 0.27 25.24 20.42
CA VAL A 301 0.78 24.02 21.04
C VAL A 301 1.35 23.08 19.97
N ASP A 302 2.61 22.70 20.12
CA ASP A 302 3.34 21.82 19.18
C ASP A 302 2.66 20.45 18.93
N ALA A 303 1.92 19.93 19.91
CA ALA A 303 1.16 18.69 19.77
C ALA A 303 -0.13 18.83 18.93
N ASN A 304 -0.63 20.06 18.75
CA ASN A 304 -1.90 20.38 18.11
C ASN A 304 -1.71 21.02 16.73
N ARG A 305 -0.63 20.68 16.03
CA ARG A 305 -0.28 21.30 14.76
C ARG A 305 -1.30 20.97 13.67
N PRO A 306 -1.82 21.97 12.94
CA PRO A 306 -2.59 21.72 11.73
C PRO A 306 -1.74 21.11 10.62
N ALA A 307 -2.41 20.48 9.66
CA ALA A 307 -1.78 19.77 8.57
C ALA A 307 -2.24 20.26 7.20
N LEU A 308 -1.29 20.36 6.28
CA LEU A 308 -1.51 20.46 4.84
C LEU A 308 -1.08 19.14 4.20
N ALA A 309 -1.99 18.47 3.49
CA ALA A 309 -1.73 17.18 2.88
C ALA A 309 -1.93 17.20 1.36
N VAL A 310 -1.01 16.62 0.61
CA VAL A 310 -1.10 16.41 -0.84
C VAL A 310 -0.92 14.92 -1.12
N THR A 311 -1.97 14.24 -1.58
CA THR A 311 -2.00 12.77 -1.61
C THR A 311 -2.51 12.19 -2.94
N ASN A 312 -2.14 10.95 -3.24
CA ASN A 312 -2.69 10.14 -4.35
C ASN A 312 -2.66 10.83 -5.73
N ASN A 313 -1.50 11.30 -6.18
CA ASN A 313 -1.29 12.03 -7.44
C ASN A 313 -1.93 13.43 -7.52
N ALA A 314 -2.37 14.00 -6.39
CA ALA A 314 -2.68 15.42 -6.33
C ALA A 314 -1.41 16.25 -6.49
N THR A 315 -1.53 17.41 -7.15
CA THR A 315 -0.43 18.36 -7.31
C THR A 315 -0.76 19.68 -6.62
N LEU A 316 0.17 20.28 -5.88
CA LEU A 316 0.09 21.65 -5.39
C LEU A 316 1.03 22.54 -6.18
N MET A 317 0.52 23.67 -6.68
CA MET A 317 1.26 24.64 -7.49
C MET A 317 1.02 26.09 -7.01
N ILE A 318 1.89 26.98 -7.47
CA ILE A 318 1.80 28.43 -7.27
C ILE A 318 1.42 29.07 -8.60
N ASP A 319 0.38 29.90 -8.59
CA ASP A 319 -0.18 30.58 -9.77
C ASP A 319 0.84 31.49 -10.46
N GLU A 320 0.56 31.84 -11.71
CA GLU A 320 1.28 32.82 -12.51
C GLU A 320 1.54 34.14 -11.79
N ARG A 321 2.62 34.80 -12.20
CA ARG A 321 3.16 35.97 -11.54
C ARG A 321 2.25 37.17 -11.74
N LEU A 322 1.91 37.86 -10.66
CA LEU A 322 1.24 39.16 -10.78
C LEU A 322 2.22 40.19 -11.37
N SER A 323 1.71 41.10 -12.20
CA SER A 323 2.53 42.15 -12.82
C SER A 323 3.33 42.92 -11.77
N GLY A 324 4.65 43.01 -11.92
CA GLY A 324 5.55 43.77 -11.03
C GLY A 324 6.30 42.96 -9.97
N HIS A 325 5.99 41.68 -9.77
CA HIS A 325 6.79 40.79 -8.91
C HIS A 325 8.00 40.24 -9.67
N SER A 326 9.09 39.89 -8.99
CA SER A 326 10.23 39.19 -9.61
C SER A 326 9.91 37.71 -9.85
N GLU A 327 9.16 37.10 -8.93
CA GLU A 327 8.75 35.69 -8.89
C GLU A 327 7.40 35.56 -8.17
N SER A 328 6.63 34.50 -8.42
CA SER A 328 5.41 34.25 -7.64
C SER A 328 5.75 33.52 -6.35
N SER A 329 5.02 33.78 -5.26
CA SER A 329 5.29 33.13 -3.97
C SER A 329 4.06 32.53 -3.28
N LEU A 330 4.32 31.48 -2.50
CA LEU A 330 3.41 30.92 -1.50
C LEU A 330 4.17 30.85 -0.17
N THR A 331 3.59 31.38 0.90
CA THR A 331 4.24 31.43 2.22
C THR A 331 3.50 30.53 3.21
N LEU A 332 4.23 29.69 3.94
CA LEU A 332 3.72 28.86 5.04
C LEU A 332 4.29 29.39 6.37
N ARG A 333 3.43 29.76 7.31
CA ARG A 333 3.78 30.37 8.62
C ARG A 333 3.16 29.59 9.79
N GLY A 334 3.77 29.65 10.97
CA GLY A 334 3.21 29.07 12.20
C GLY A 334 3.76 27.67 12.52
N LEU A 335 2.96 26.87 13.22
CA LEU A 335 3.32 25.50 13.65
C LEU A 335 2.54 24.49 12.80
N GLY A 336 3.17 23.89 11.79
CA GLY A 336 2.47 23.08 10.80
C GLY A 336 3.08 21.71 10.54
N ILE A 337 2.29 20.86 9.89
CA ILE A 337 2.71 19.62 9.26
C ILE A 337 2.44 19.73 7.76
N ILE A 338 3.41 19.38 6.93
CA ILE A 338 3.27 19.26 5.48
C ILE A 338 3.47 17.79 5.13
N SER A 339 2.44 17.15 4.59
CA SER A 339 2.45 15.73 4.28
C SER A 339 2.22 15.51 2.79
N ILE A 340 3.14 14.81 2.14
CA ILE A 340 3.11 14.53 0.71
C ILE A 340 3.13 13.01 0.55
N ILE A 341 1.99 12.40 0.25
CA ILE A 341 1.82 10.93 0.25
C ILE A 341 1.37 10.48 -1.13
N GLY A 342 2.34 10.10 -1.98
CA GLY A 342 2.09 9.81 -3.39
C GLY A 342 1.54 11.00 -4.20
N GLY A 343 1.57 12.22 -3.65
CA GLY A 343 1.26 13.47 -4.36
C GLY A 343 2.53 14.28 -4.66
N GLU A 344 2.37 15.51 -5.15
CA GLU A 344 3.50 16.36 -5.52
C GLU A 344 3.27 17.82 -5.12
N ILE A 345 4.25 18.45 -4.47
CA ILE A 345 4.34 19.91 -4.44
C ILE A 345 5.31 20.33 -5.55
N PHE A 346 4.76 20.94 -6.59
CA PHE A 346 5.47 21.27 -7.81
C PHE A 346 5.74 22.78 -7.88
N ILE A 347 7.03 23.12 -7.88
CA ILE A 347 7.52 24.50 -7.98
C ILE A 347 8.04 24.73 -9.40
N ASP A 348 7.21 25.42 -10.19
CA ASP A 348 7.52 25.78 -11.57
C ASP A 348 8.48 26.98 -11.66
N SER A 349 8.72 27.44 -12.88
CA SER A 349 9.68 28.48 -13.22
C SER A 349 9.30 29.79 -12.56
N LEU A 350 10.28 30.43 -11.91
CA LEU A 350 10.09 31.69 -11.18
C LEU A 350 8.99 31.60 -10.11
N LYS A 351 8.88 30.44 -9.43
CA LYS A 351 8.01 30.22 -8.27
C LYS A 351 8.85 30.00 -7.02
N HIS A 352 8.34 30.46 -5.89
CA HIS A 352 9.04 30.42 -4.61
C HIS A 352 8.10 29.97 -3.49
N LEU A 353 8.32 28.76 -2.98
CA LEU A 353 7.68 28.31 -1.73
C LEU A 353 8.54 28.75 -0.54
N ILE A 354 7.98 29.58 0.33
CA ILE A 354 8.65 30.10 1.53
C ILE A 354 8.04 29.41 2.75
N ILE A 355 8.87 28.79 3.58
CA ILE A 355 8.45 28.08 4.80
C ILE A 355 9.16 28.70 6.00
N GLY A 356 8.37 29.19 6.95
CA GLY A 356 8.89 29.94 8.09
C GLY A 356 9.40 31.32 7.69
N GLY A 357 9.75 32.16 8.66
CA GLY A 357 10.27 33.52 8.45
C GLY A 357 9.48 34.64 9.12
N GLY A 358 8.68 34.33 10.15
CA GLY A 358 8.12 35.35 11.03
C GLY A 358 9.21 36.23 11.71
N ASP A 359 8.76 37.22 12.48
CA ASP A 359 9.64 38.10 13.25
C ASP A 359 10.46 37.36 14.32
N THR A 360 10.05 36.14 14.65
CA THR A 360 10.65 35.24 15.64
C THR A 360 10.86 33.83 15.07
N THR A 361 11.76 33.05 15.67
CA THR A 361 12.07 31.66 15.27
C THR A 361 11.03 30.66 15.81
N THR A 362 9.78 31.09 15.86
CA THR A 362 8.64 30.37 16.45
C THR A 362 7.97 29.45 15.46
N ASP A 363 8.22 29.67 14.16
CA ASP A 363 7.71 28.80 13.11
C ASP A 363 8.31 27.39 13.27
N ARG A 364 7.48 26.36 13.09
CA ARG A 364 7.92 24.96 13.15
C ARG A 364 7.17 24.11 12.14
N PHE A 365 7.93 23.33 11.38
CA PHE A 365 7.37 22.47 10.35
C PHE A 365 7.97 21.08 10.41
N ASP A 366 7.09 20.08 10.36
CA ASP A 366 7.51 18.74 9.96
C ASP A 366 7.03 18.51 8.53
N ILE A 367 7.98 18.21 7.64
CA ILE A 367 7.73 17.99 6.21
C ILE A 367 8.03 16.53 5.92
N TYR A 368 6.99 15.83 5.48
CA TYR A 368 7.00 14.40 5.25
C TYR A 368 6.73 14.08 3.77
N GLY A 369 7.58 13.25 3.17
CA GLY A 369 7.33 12.61 1.89
C GLY A 369 7.23 11.09 2.07
N ASP A 370 6.17 10.46 1.60
CA ASP A 370 5.95 9.01 1.69
C ASP A 370 5.33 8.49 0.38
N SER A 371 5.53 7.20 0.07
CA SER A 371 4.80 6.47 -0.97
C SER A 371 4.89 7.12 -2.34
N GLY A 372 6.07 7.63 -2.71
CA GLY A 372 6.29 8.38 -3.95
C GLY A 372 6.00 9.88 -3.86
N GLY A 373 5.68 10.40 -2.68
CA GLY A 373 5.39 11.82 -2.47
C GLY A 373 6.60 12.72 -2.73
N ALA A 374 6.42 13.76 -3.54
CA ALA A 374 7.54 14.55 -4.06
C ALA A 374 7.48 16.05 -3.73
N LEU A 375 8.65 16.62 -3.39
CA LEU A 375 8.95 18.04 -3.53
C LEU A 375 9.76 18.24 -4.82
N SER A 376 9.15 18.86 -5.83
CA SER A 376 9.76 18.98 -7.16
C SER A 376 9.99 20.43 -7.56
N LEU A 377 11.25 20.78 -7.83
CA LEU A 377 11.67 22.10 -8.29
C LEU A 377 12.13 21.99 -9.75
N LEU A 378 11.21 21.86 -10.71
CA LEU A 378 11.55 21.56 -12.10
C LEU A 378 11.73 22.80 -12.99
N GLY A 379 11.19 23.94 -12.56
CA GLY A 379 11.24 25.16 -13.36
C GLY A 379 12.53 25.96 -13.20
N VAL A 380 12.87 26.77 -14.20
CA VAL A 380 14.05 27.65 -14.14
C VAL A 380 13.82 28.72 -13.08
N GLY A 381 14.74 28.83 -12.12
CA GLY A 381 14.60 29.76 -11.00
C GLY A 381 13.49 29.38 -10.02
N SER A 382 13.06 28.12 -10.01
CA SER A 382 12.21 27.56 -8.95
C SER A 382 12.95 27.54 -7.61
N LYS A 383 12.25 27.88 -6.52
CA LYS A 383 12.84 27.96 -5.18
C LYS A 383 11.94 27.36 -4.11
N ILE A 384 12.57 26.68 -3.15
CA ILE A 384 11.99 26.42 -1.83
C ILE A 384 12.96 26.95 -0.79
N SER A 385 12.49 27.85 0.07
CA SER A 385 13.29 28.45 1.14
C SER A 385 12.67 28.16 2.49
N ILE A 386 13.44 27.50 3.36
CA ILE A 386 13.06 27.25 4.75
C ILE A 386 13.94 28.12 5.63
N HIS A 387 13.37 29.11 6.31
CA HIS A 387 14.17 30.08 7.06
C HIS A 387 13.51 30.53 8.36
N LYS A 388 14.31 30.87 9.38
CA LYS A 388 13.85 31.20 10.74
C LYS A 388 12.77 30.24 11.29
N ALA A 389 12.86 28.96 10.97
CA ALA A 389 11.95 27.93 11.46
C ALA A 389 12.71 26.75 12.03
N TYR A 390 12.07 26.06 12.97
CA TYR A 390 12.44 24.70 13.33
C TYR A 390 11.87 23.75 12.28
N VAL A 391 12.68 22.89 11.68
CA VAL A 391 12.25 21.98 10.61
C VAL A 391 12.75 20.56 10.82
N ASN A 392 11.84 19.61 10.58
CA ASN A 392 12.18 18.21 10.33
C ASN A 392 11.84 17.88 8.87
N LEU A 393 12.79 17.29 8.15
CA LEU A 393 12.58 16.73 6.82
C LEU A 393 12.69 15.21 6.92
N ASP A 394 11.62 14.49 6.56
CA ASP A 394 11.56 13.04 6.63
C ASP A 394 10.91 12.47 5.36
N PHE A 395 11.72 11.85 4.50
CA PHE A 395 11.31 11.31 3.21
C PHE A 395 11.52 9.80 3.21
N GLU A 396 10.43 9.03 3.29
CA GLU A 396 10.44 7.58 3.43
C GLU A 396 9.71 6.90 2.28
N GLN A 397 9.87 5.58 2.13
CA GLN A 397 9.06 4.75 1.21
C GLN A 397 8.95 5.35 -0.20
N ALA A 398 10.09 5.67 -0.81
CA ALA A 398 10.19 6.37 -2.09
C ALA A 398 9.72 7.84 -2.11
N GLY A 399 9.65 8.53 -0.97
CA GLY A 399 9.49 9.99 -0.92
C GLY A 399 10.70 10.71 -1.54
N ILE A 400 10.46 11.80 -2.27
CA ILE A 400 11.46 12.43 -3.15
C ILE A 400 11.60 13.93 -2.86
N ILE A 401 12.84 14.41 -2.77
CA ILE A 401 13.16 15.81 -3.07
C ILE A 401 13.94 15.84 -4.38
N TYR A 402 13.36 16.51 -5.37
CA TYR A 402 13.93 16.63 -6.70
C TYR A 402 14.21 18.09 -7.02
N ILE A 403 15.48 18.41 -7.24
CA ILE A 403 15.94 19.74 -7.60
C ILE A 403 16.36 19.72 -9.07
N GLY A 404 15.54 20.31 -9.93
CA GLY A 404 15.78 20.43 -11.37
C GLY A 404 16.88 21.43 -11.72
N GLN A 405 17.10 21.59 -13.02
CA GLN A 405 18.13 22.50 -13.53
C GLN A 405 17.80 23.95 -13.12
N TYR A 406 18.74 24.61 -12.44
CA TYR A 406 18.59 25.96 -11.89
C TYR A 406 17.55 26.10 -10.74
N GLY A 407 17.00 25.00 -10.24
CA GLY A 407 16.19 25.01 -9.02
C GLY A 407 17.06 25.24 -7.77
N THR A 408 16.53 25.90 -6.74
CA THR A 408 17.23 26.12 -5.47
C THR A 408 16.37 25.64 -4.30
N PHE A 409 16.86 24.64 -3.57
CA PHE A 409 16.30 24.23 -2.29
C PHE A 409 17.22 24.71 -1.18
N GLU A 410 16.72 25.55 -0.29
CA GLU A 410 17.54 26.17 0.74
C GLU A 410 16.93 26.07 2.15
N ILE A 411 17.78 25.80 3.14
CA ILE A 411 17.40 25.68 4.55
C ILE A 411 18.29 26.60 5.37
N ASN A 412 17.71 27.27 6.37
CA ASN A 412 18.35 28.33 7.15
C ASN A 412 18.87 29.47 6.25
N SER A 413 18.17 29.70 5.14
CA SER A 413 18.54 30.66 4.10
C SER A 413 17.28 31.14 3.38
N LEU A 414 17.31 32.40 2.96
CA LEU A 414 16.29 32.99 2.08
C LEU A 414 17.02 33.78 1.00
N ASP A 415 16.77 33.44 -0.26
CA ASP A 415 17.42 34.01 -1.44
C ASP A 415 18.95 33.95 -1.36
N LEU A 416 19.49 32.81 -0.94
CA LEU A 416 20.93 32.59 -0.74
C LEU A 416 21.56 33.51 0.32
N VAL A 417 20.75 34.11 1.21
CA VAL A 417 21.20 34.91 2.34
C VAL A 417 20.94 34.15 3.64
N SER A 418 21.96 34.12 4.50
CA SER A 418 21.88 33.41 5.77
C SER A 418 20.71 33.94 6.59
N SER A 419 19.79 33.05 6.91
CA SER A 419 18.61 33.36 7.71
C SER A 419 18.37 32.20 8.67
N PRO A 420 19.20 32.11 9.74
CA PRO A 420 19.28 30.93 10.60
C PRO A 420 17.94 30.50 11.18
N GLY A 421 17.73 29.19 11.22
CA GLY A 421 16.62 28.48 11.84
C GLY A 421 17.16 27.27 12.61
N THR A 422 16.45 26.15 12.61
CA THR A 422 16.94 24.88 13.15
C THR A 422 16.47 23.73 12.26
N LEU A 423 17.37 23.16 11.47
CA LEU A 423 17.17 21.84 10.88
C LEU A 423 17.50 20.80 11.96
N ASN A 424 16.51 20.05 12.42
CA ASN A 424 16.70 19.03 13.45
C ASN A 424 16.84 17.63 12.86
N ASN A 425 15.97 17.26 11.92
CA ASN A 425 16.03 15.97 11.23
C ASN A 425 16.20 16.18 9.73
N PHE A 426 17.14 15.45 9.12
CA PHE A 426 17.32 15.37 7.68
C PHE A 426 17.38 13.89 7.29
N LYS A 427 16.23 13.34 6.97
CA LYS A 427 16.04 11.89 6.89
C LYS A 427 15.49 11.47 5.53
N PHE A 428 16.15 10.46 4.96
CA PHE A 428 15.77 9.73 3.77
C PHE A 428 15.92 8.23 4.08
N ILE A 429 14.85 7.44 4.10
CA ILE A 429 14.94 6.00 4.36
C ILE A 429 14.01 5.20 3.46
N LEU A 430 14.16 3.88 3.42
CA LEU A 430 13.25 2.98 2.70
C LEU A 430 13.04 3.42 1.22
N ASN A 431 14.13 3.64 0.50
CA ASN A 431 14.16 4.15 -0.88
C ASN A 431 13.80 5.65 -1.04
N GLY A 432 13.77 6.44 0.04
CA GLY A 432 13.67 7.90 -0.08
C GLY A 432 14.82 8.48 -0.91
N GLU A 433 14.55 9.56 -1.66
CA GLU A 433 15.46 10.10 -2.66
C GLU A 433 15.69 11.61 -2.51
N LEU A 434 16.97 12.01 -2.58
CA LEU A 434 17.38 13.39 -2.83
C LEU A 434 18.16 13.44 -4.12
N TRP A 435 17.60 14.07 -5.15
CA TRP A 435 18.24 14.18 -6.45
C TRP A 435 18.43 15.63 -6.89
N ILE A 436 19.65 15.99 -7.29
CA ILE A 436 20.01 17.35 -7.69
C ILE A 436 20.59 17.38 -9.11
N TYR A 437 19.86 17.93 -10.06
CA TYR A 437 20.31 18.07 -11.46
C TYR A 437 21.44 19.07 -11.62
N ASN A 438 22.09 19.04 -12.78
CA ASN A 438 23.12 20.01 -13.14
C ASN A 438 22.62 21.44 -12.91
N ASP A 439 23.47 22.33 -12.39
CA ASP A 439 23.14 23.72 -12.04
C ASP A 439 22.02 23.92 -10.97
N GLY A 440 21.36 22.85 -10.52
CA GLY A 440 20.49 22.87 -9.35
C GLY A 440 21.30 23.04 -8.06
N LYS A 441 20.69 23.62 -7.03
CA LYS A 441 21.38 23.99 -5.78
C LYS A 441 20.64 23.47 -4.55
N PHE A 442 21.39 22.86 -3.65
CA PHE A 442 20.98 22.64 -2.27
C PHE A 442 21.85 23.51 -1.35
N VAL A 443 21.22 24.39 -0.58
CA VAL A 443 21.91 25.38 0.25
C VAL A 443 21.53 25.21 1.71
N LEU A 444 22.51 25.21 2.60
CA LEU A 444 22.29 25.09 4.04
C LEU A 444 23.05 26.16 4.81
N GLY A 445 22.33 27.00 5.55
CA GLY A 445 22.88 27.92 6.55
C GLY A 445 23.04 27.28 7.93
N ASP A 446 23.62 28.03 8.87
CA ASP A 446 23.78 27.60 10.25
C ASP A 446 22.45 27.40 10.98
N ASN A 447 22.44 26.42 11.88
CA ASN A 447 21.43 26.35 12.93
C ASN A 447 21.70 27.43 13.99
N ILE A 448 20.65 27.94 14.65
CA ILE A 448 20.72 29.04 15.64
C ILE A 448 21.61 28.75 16.87
N SER A 449 22.02 27.50 17.10
CA SER A 449 22.73 27.11 18.33
C SER A 449 23.77 25.98 18.18
N ASP A 450 24.45 25.86 17.04
CA ASP A 450 25.32 24.70 16.71
C ASP A 450 24.61 23.34 16.91
N SER A 451 23.27 23.35 16.89
CA SER A 451 22.46 22.17 17.16
C SER A 451 22.75 21.08 16.13
N VAL A 452 22.87 19.86 16.62
CA VAL A 452 23.11 18.69 15.78
C VAL A 452 21.87 18.39 14.95
N ILE A 453 22.10 18.08 13.69
CA ILE A 453 21.14 17.53 12.73
C ILE A 453 21.24 16.01 12.82
N ASN A 454 20.11 15.36 13.01
CA ASN A 454 20.01 13.91 12.89
C ASN A 454 19.90 13.55 11.40
N LEU A 455 21.02 13.11 10.83
CA LEU A 455 21.11 12.61 9.47
C LEU A 455 20.82 11.11 9.46
N ASN A 456 19.83 10.67 8.70
CA ASN A 456 19.60 9.26 8.43
C ASN A 456 19.32 9.06 6.95
N THR A 457 20.18 8.32 6.26
CA THR A 457 20.07 8.09 4.81
C THR A 457 20.05 6.58 4.50
N THR A 458 19.58 5.77 5.45
CA THR A 458 19.64 4.30 5.38
C THR A 458 18.71 3.77 4.30
N GLY A 459 19.30 3.21 3.24
CA GLY A 459 18.54 2.71 2.09
C GLY A 459 17.97 3.83 1.21
N ALA A 460 18.51 5.05 1.31
CA ALA A 460 18.15 6.17 0.44
C ALA A 460 19.02 6.21 -0.82
N THR A 461 18.51 6.92 -1.82
CA THR A 461 19.29 7.36 -2.99
C THR A 461 19.58 8.84 -2.86
N ILE A 462 20.86 9.20 -2.67
CA ILE A 462 21.29 10.61 -2.67
C ILE A 462 22.29 10.79 -3.79
N GLY A 463 21.91 11.55 -4.81
CA GLY A 463 22.69 11.63 -6.04
C GLY A 463 22.37 12.84 -6.92
N GLY A 464 23.07 12.92 -8.05
CA GLY A 464 22.95 13.98 -9.03
C GLY A 464 24.27 14.71 -9.33
N TYR A 465 24.17 15.83 -10.03
CA TYR A 465 25.29 16.62 -10.54
C TYR A 465 25.27 18.09 -10.09
N GLY A 466 24.27 18.47 -9.27
CA GLY A 466 24.11 19.82 -8.78
C GLY A 466 25.09 20.23 -7.70
N VAL A 467 24.91 21.45 -7.23
CA VAL A 467 25.79 22.12 -6.27
C VAL A 467 25.21 22.01 -4.86
N LEU A 468 26.02 21.56 -3.91
CA LEU A 468 25.75 21.75 -2.49
C LEU A 468 26.50 22.98 -2.01
N GLN A 469 25.89 23.80 -1.17
CA GLN A 469 26.50 25.00 -0.61
C GLN A 469 26.21 25.12 0.89
N TYR A 470 27.25 25.41 1.66
CA TYR A 470 27.15 25.81 3.05
C TYR A 470 27.33 27.33 3.18
N LEU A 471 26.39 28.00 3.84
CA LEU A 471 26.23 29.45 3.77
C LEU A 471 26.59 30.17 5.08
N THR A 472 27.90 30.34 5.33
CA THR A 472 28.47 30.99 6.54
C THR A 472 29.78 31.74 6.24
N SER A 473 30.46 32.28 7.26
CA SER A 473 31.79 32.90 7.12
C SER A 473 32.89 31.95 6.63
N SER A 474 32.70 30.64 6.84
CA SER A 474 33.58 29.57 6.31
C SER A 474 32.95 28.85 5.13
N SER A 475 32.05 29.52 4.39
CA SER A 475 31.25 28.97 3.30
C SER A 475 32.08 28.12 2.36
N PHE A 476 31.44 27.11 1.81
CA PHE A 476 32.03 26.29 0.77
C PHE A 476 30.91 25.70 -0.07
N SER A 477 31.22 25.40 -1.31
CA SER A 477 30.31 24.68 -2.19
C SER A 477 31.05 23.56 -2.91
N GLY A 478 30.32 22.65 -3.53
CA GLY A 478 30.92 21.53 -4.25
C GLY A 478 29.85 20.75 -5.01
N ARG A 479 30.27 19.73 -5.77
CA ARG A 479 29.32 18.82 -6.40
C ARG A 479 28.88 17.74 -5.42
N LEU A 480 27.60 17.38 -5.47
CA LEU A 480 27.11 16.20 -4.77
C LEU A 480 27.81 14.95 -5.34
N TYR A 481 28.25 14.06 -4.46
CA TYR A 481 28.73 12.74 -4.85
C TYR A 481 27.76 11.69 -4.31
N GLU A 482 27.54 10.64 -5.09
CA GLU A 482 26.78 9.48 -4.63
C GLU A 482 27.40 8.98 -3.32
N ASN A 483 26.60 8.98 -2.25
CA ASN A 483 27.08 8.71 -0.91
C ASN A 483 26.22 7.66 -0.21
N ASN A 484 26.88 6.68 0.38
CA ASN A 484 26.26 5.66 1.24
C ASN A 484 26.33 6.13 2.71
N THR A 485 25.85 7.34 3.02
CA THR A 485 25.86 7.81 4.41
C THR A 485 24.94 6.95 5.29
N LYS A 486 25.38 6.73 6.53
CA LYS A 486 24.65 6.03 7.58
C LYS A 486 24.26 7.03 8.67
N GLU A 487 23.37 6.61 9.57
CA GLU A 487 22.88 7.38 10.72
C GLU A 487 23.99 8.10 11.50
N LEU A 488 23.91 9.43 11.57
CA LEU A 488 24.88 10.29 12.26
C LEU A 488 24.20 11.53 12.85
N SER A 489 24.74 12.01 13.97
CA SER A 489 24.45 13.37 14.47
C SER A 489 25.56 14.33 14.01
N VAL A 490 25.22 15.35 13.23
CA VAL A 490 26.19 16.23 12.56
C VAL A 490 25.78 17.69 12.63
N THR A 491 26.72 18.63 12.68
CA THR A 491 26.41 20.06 12.49
C THR A 491 26.04 20.36 11.03
N ALA A 492 25.42 21.50 10.74
CA ALA A 492 25.11 21.95 9.36
C ALA A 492 26.36 21.92 8.45
N LYS A 493 27.48 22.42 8.96
CA LYS A 493 28.80 22.34 8.30
C LYS A 493 29.19 20.90 7.96
N ASN A 494 29.04 19.99 8.92
CA ASN A 494 29.44 18.60 8.77
C ASN A 494 28.48 17.85 7.85
N LEU A 495 27.18 18.20 7.80
CA LEU A 495 26.22 17.64 6.85
C LEU A 495 26.64 17.93 5.41
N ILE A 496 26.84 19.19 5.04
CA ILE A 496 27.28 19.54 3.68
C ILE A 496 28.67 18.96 3.40
N SER A 497 29.57 18.98 4.39
CA SER A 497 30.88 18.33 4.24
C SER A 497 30.76 16.83 3.98
N ASN A 498 29.84 16.12 4.62
CA ASN A 498 29.63 14.68 4.39
C ASN A 498 29.09 14.42 2.99
N LEU A 499 28.09 15.18 2.55
CA LEU A 499 27.48 15.03 1.23
C LEU A 499 28.46 15.40 0.10
N LEU A 500 29.35 16.37 0.33
CA LEU A 500 30.48 16.68 -0.54
C LEU A 500 31.67 15.72 -0.38
N GLN A 501 31.58 14.69 0.45
CA GLN A 501 32.72 13.81 0.78
C GLN A 501 33.98 14.63 1.14
N ARG A 502 33.87 15.50 2.14
CA ARG A 502 34.96 16.27 2.77
C ARG A 502 35.41 15.66 4.10
N GLN A 503 35.13 14.39 4.35
CA GLN A 503 35.61 13.63 5.52
C GLN A 503 37.08 13.18 5.34
N THR A 504 37.70 12.55 6.33
CA THR A 504 39.11 12.08 6.24
C THR A 504 39.26 10.75 5.49
N ASN A 505 38.17 10.02 5.26
CA ASN A 505 38.17 8.69 4.63
C ASN A 505 37.43 8.73 3.29
N LEU A 506 37.96 9.43 2.28
CA LEU A 506 37.28 9.55 1.00
C LEU A 506 37.50 8.30 0.14
N THR A 507 36.46 7.90 -0.59
CA THR A 507 36.58 6.85 -1.61
C THR A 507 37.17 7.36 -2.92
N THR A 508 37.05 8.67 -3.19
CA THR A 508 37.65 9.38 -4.33
C THR A 508 38.09 10.78 -3.92
N SER A 509 39.05 11.40 -4.63
CA SER A 509 39.34 12.84 -4.42
C SER A 509 38.12 13.67 -4.79
N VAL A 510 37.91 14.85 -4.21
CA VAL A 510 36.72 15.68 -4.45
C VAL A 510 37.10 17.13 -4.71
N LEU A 511 36.58 17.69 -5.81
CA LEU A 511 36.62 19.11 -6.12
C LEU A 511 35.56 19.89 -5.31
N PHE A 512 35.97 20.96 -4.64
CA PHE A 512 35.08 21.88 -3.94
C PHE A 512 35.59 23.33 -4.07
N TRP A 513 34.76 24.30 -3.70
CA TRP A 513 35.08 25.72 -3.65
C TRP A 513 35.07 26.22 -2.21
N ASP A 514 36.05 27.05 -1.85
CA ASP A 514 36.07 27.72 -0.53
C ASP A 514 35.24 29.01 -0.50
N ALA A 515 35.21 29.68 0.66
CA ALA A 515 34.40 30.88 0.91
C ALA A 515 34.74 32.05 -0.02
N ASN A 516 35.94 32.05 -0.60
CA ASN A 516 36.42 33.06 -1.53
C ASN A 516 36.18 32.65 -2.99
N GLY A 517 35.50 31.53 -3.23
CA GLY A 517 35.26 30.98 -4.57
C GLY A 517 36.48 30.27 -5.17
N ASN A 518 37.55 30.01 -4.41
CA ASN A 518 38.71 29.32 -4.95
C ASN A 518 38.44 27.81 -5.05
N GLN A 519 38.80 27.22 -6.18
CA GLN A 519 38.77 25.78 -6.36
C GLN A 519 39.82 25.08 -5.48
N LYS A 520 39.42 23.98 -4.85
CA LYS A 520 40.23 23.13 -3.98
C LYS A 520 39.94 21.68 -4.31
N VAL A 521 40.95 20.83 -4.24
CA VAL A 521 40.79 19.38 -4.35
C VAL A 521 41.11 18.76 -3.00
N ARG A 522 40.16 18.05 -2.42
CA ARG A 522 40.44 17.18 -1.27
C ARG A 522 40.79 15.80 -1.79
N LEU A 523 41.97 15.31 -1.47
CA LEU A 523 42.51 14.04 -1.95
C LEU A 523 41.98 12.87 -1.13
N PHE A 524 42.06 11.64 -1.65
CA PHE A 524 41.55 10.47 -0.94
C PHE A 524 42.16 10.31 0.47
N ASN A 525 43.41 10.71 0.63
CA ASN A 525 44.15 10.69 1.89
C ASN A 525 43.80 11.84 2.85
N GLY A 526 42.78 12.65 2.52
CA GLY A 526 42.30 13.76 3.34
C GLY A 526 43.06 15.08 3.17
N ASN A 527 44.17 15.10 2.43
CA ASN A 527 44.93 16.33 2.16
C ASN A 527 44.16 17.27 1.23
N ILE A 528 44.33 18.57 1.39
CA ILE A 528 43.70 19.58 0.52
C ILE A 528 44.77 20.20 -0.38
N ALA A 529 44.66 19.95 -1.69
CA ALA A 529 45.41 20.67 -2.70
C ALA A 529 44.66 21.96 -3.08
N THR A 530 45.38 23.08 -3.10
CA THR A 530 44.84 24.35 -3.61
C THR A 530 45.10 24.47 -5.10
N LEU A 531 44.06 24.81 -5.86
CA LEU A 531 44.16 25.14 -7.28
C LEU A 531 44.28 26.65 -7.44
N ASP A 532 44.92 27.08 -8.52
CA ASP A 532 44.95 28.49 -8.88
C ASP A 532 43.59 28.86 -9.48
N ALA A 533 43.13 30.10 -9.28
CA ALA A 533 41.82 30.54 -9.78
C ALA A 533 41.66 30.44 -11.32
N ALA A 534 42.76 30.32 -12.05
CA ALA A 534 42.79 30.15 -13.51
C ALA A 534 42.84 28.68 -13.97
N ASP A 535 42.92 27.72 -13.04
CA ASP A 535 42.94 26.30 -13.39
C ASP A 535 41.57 25.87 -13.90
N LEU A 536 41.53 25.23 -15.06
CA LEU A 536 40.33 24.53 -15.53
C LEU A 536 40.48 23.06 -15.13
N VAL A 537 39.68 22.62 -14.16
CA VAL A 537 39.75 21.25 -13.63
C VAL A 537 38.49 20.46 -13.91
N THR A 538 38.70 19.19 -14.26
CA THR A 538 37.69 18.16 -14.39
C THR A 538 38.11 16.97 -13.56
N GLN A 539 37.17 16.44 -12.79
CA GLN A 539 37.40 15.26 -12.00
C GLN A 539 36.77 14.05 -12.68
N ASP A 540 37.54 12.98 -12.77
CA ASP A 540 36.99 11.66 -13.10
C ASP A 540 36.33 11.07 -11.86
N ALA A 541 35.00 10.99 -11.89
CA ALA A 541 34.17 10.49 -10.80
C ALA A 541 34.45 9.02 -10.45
N SER A 542 34.93 8.21 -11.42
CA SER A 542 35.18 6.79 -11.22
C SER A 542 36.55 6.49 -10.61
N SER A 543 37.57 7.24 -11.01
CA SER A 543 38.95 7.00 -10.58
C SER A 543 39.41 7.93 -9.45
N GLY A 544 38.66 8.98 -9.14
CA GLY A 544 39.05 10.01 -8.18
C GLY A 544 40.29 10.80 -8.61
N ILE A 545 40.69 10.69 -9.88
CA ILE A 545 41.77 11.46 -10.47
C ILE A 545 41.22 12.82 -10.91
N VAL A 546 41.93 13.89 -10.54
CA VAL A 546 41.61 15.23 -11.02
C VAL A 546 42.54 15.58 -12.16
N TYR A 547 41.97 15.94 -13.29
CA TYR A 547 42.68 16.51 -14.43
C TYR A 547 42.47 18.01 -14.43
N GLY A 548 43.45 18.76 -14.91
CA GLY A 548 43.25 20.16 -15.17
C GLY A 548 44.23 20.74 -16.15
N THR A 549 44.03 22.01 -16.48
CA THR A 549 44.97 22.79 -17.27
C THR A 549 45.32 24.07 -16.54
N ARG A 550 46.64 24.37 -16.47
CA ARG A 550 47.18 25.60 -15.91
C ARG A 550 48.02 26.30 -16.96
N GLY A 551 47.59 27.49 -17.40
CA GLY A 551 48.29 28.24 -18.44
C GLY A 551 48.49 27.45 -19.74
N GLY A 552 47.52 26.62 -20.12
CA GLY A 552 47.55 25.77 -21.31
C GLY A 552 48.35 24.46 -21.18
N LYS A 553 48.95 24.16 -20.02
CA LYS A 553 49.63 22.87 -19.76
C LYS A 553 48.74 21.96 -18.91
N GLY A 554 48.67 20.69 -19.29
CA GLY A 554 47.89 19.70 -18.57
C GLY A 554 48.52 19.36 -17.23
N PHE A 555 47.70 19.06 -16.24
CA PHE A 555 48.14 18.39 -15.03
C PHE A 555 47.13 17.32 -14.63
N ARG A 556 47.63 16.33 -13.90
CA ARG A 556 46.86 15.27 -13.26
C ARG A 556 47.26 15.24 -11.80
N ILE A 557 46.28 15.21 -10.92
CA ILE A 557 46.44 14.93 -9.51
C ILE A 557 45.99 13.48 -9.29
N ASP A 558 46.94 12.60 -8.96
CA ASP A 558 46.62 11.22 -8.64
C ASP A 558 45.98 11.10 -7.24
N LEU A 559 45.54 9.89 -6.90
CA LEU A 559 44.91 9.60 -5.60
C LEU A 559 45.81 10.04 -4.42
N ASN A 560 47.12 9.85 -4.51
CA ASN A 560 48.04 10.20 -3.44
C ASN A 560 48.31 11.71 -3.32
N GLY A 561 47.81 12.51 -4.25
CA GLY A 561 48.08 13.95 -4.34
C GLY A 561 49.31 14.32 -5.15
N ASN A 562 49.92 13.36 -5.86
CA ASN A 562 51.04 13.69 -6.72
C ASN A 562 50.53 14.41 -7.96
N ILE A 563 51.11 15.58 -8.23
CA ILE A 563 50.80 16.38 -9.41
C ILE A 563 51.77 16.01 -10.53
N THR A 564 51.26 15.34 -11.56
CA THR A 564 52.00 15.08 -12.79
C THR A 564 51.59 16.11 -13.83
N ARG A 565 52.55 16.88 -14.34
CA ARG A 565 52.32 17.87 -15.41
C ARG A 565 52.65 17.26 -16.76
N PHE A 566 51.87 17.57 -17.79
CA PHE A 566 52.08 17.09 -19.16
C PHE A 566 51.77 18.16 -20.20
#